data_AF-A0A1C5AY20-F1
#
_entry.id   AF-A0A1C5AY20-F1
#
_cell.length_a   1.000
_cell.length_b   1.000
_cell.length_c   1.000
_cell.angle_alpha   90.00
_cell.angle_beta   90.00
_cell.angle_gamma   90.00
#
_symmetry.space_group_name_H-M   'P 1'
#
loop_
_entity.id
_entity.type
_entity.pdbx_description
1 polymer ?
#
loop_
_entity_poly.entity_id
_entity_poly.type
_entity_poly.pdbx_seq_one_letter_code
_entity_poly.pdbx_strand_id
1 'polypeptide(L)'
;MADNEMAEIQQRATAAMIVTIQAAGQLAQVLIDARIAQLQRAARASEEQARQARAQARAAQQADAAVWRPAMRTAWWRTAGTEDIARVWRAASTWQHVDPRAQQARQTVVDQLAKRAGRAAEKPASAREPDDIEVLSDAVDRAVREATEQSWRPAMSAEAVRDRQERMAAEVRKAWPSGQRAERVLGCEAWGALAYTLDQAQQAGHDVQQLLRGVPDFVDRARTPGAFACRVVQDQLDGRVDLGTVRRDRSQGNAPEQPARPEPSGHVVPAAAERAGVQRAGGVDGARLRAAAVAYWTERKAAADQLDSESTTPETIRQVTYAVNQLAAYRNRKDTMRVFGGEQPADQTGILARVDRATETVAGSDPVATAARAFPVSTRDAVAAAPQISSDVAGRVPAATAVEVGLDSSGR
;
A
#
# COMPACT_ATOMS: atom_id res chain seq x y z
N MET A 1 -27.78 37.54 48.35
CA MET A 1 -26.77 36.46 48.42
C MET A 1 -26.83 35.53 47.20
N ALA A 2 -28.01 35.14 46.72
CA ALA A 2 -28.16 34.25 45.55
C ALA A 2 -27.51 34.76 44.23
N ASP A 3 -27.47 36.08 44.00
CA ASP A 3 -26.90 36.64 42.76
C ASP A 3 -25.38 36.47 42.66
N ASN A 4 -24.68 36.34 43.78
CA ASN A 4 -23.22 36.19 43.80
C ASN A 4 -22.78 34.76 43.44
N GLU A 5 -23.55 33.75 43.85
CA GLU A 5 -23.26 32.35 43.54
C GLU A 5 -23.46 32.06 42.05
N MET A 6 -24.47 32.66 41.42
CA MET A 6 -24.71 32.49 39.98
C MET A 6 -23.58 33.08 39.13
N ALA A 7 -23.03 34.23 39.54
CA ALA A 7 -21.87 34.84 38.88
C ALA A 7 -20.60 34.00 39.03
N GLU A 8 -20.38 33.42 40.21
CA GLU A 8 -19.22 32.55 40.46
C GLU A 8 -19.29 31.24 39.64
N ILE A 9 -20.47 30.63 39.53
CA ILE A 9 -20.68 29.45 38.69
C ILE A 9 -20.40 29.77 37.22
N GLN A 10 -20.89 30.91 36.70
CA GLN A 10 -20.62 31.33 35.32
C GLN A 10 -19.13 31.60 35.07
N GLN A 11 -18.43 32.19 36.03
CA GLN A 11 -17.00 32.47 35.93
C GLN A 11 -16.17 31.18 35.92
N ARG A 12 -16.50 30.21 36.79
CA ARG A 12 -15.85 28.89 36.81
C ARG A 12 -16.12 28.10 35.52
N ALA A 13 -17.36 28.14 35.02
CA ALA A 13 -17.72 27.48 33.77
C ALA A 13 -16.94 28.06 32.57
N THR A 14 -16.80 29.38 32.50
CA THR A 14 -16.05 30.04 31.42
C THR A 14 -14.56 29.72 31.50
N ALA A 15 -13.98 29.72 32.70
CA ALA A 15 -12.57 29.34 32.90
C ALA A 15 -12.31 27.89 32.47
N ALA A 16 -13.18 26.95 32.82
CA ALA A 16 -13.08 25.55 32.40
C ALA A 16 -13.18 25.40 30.86
N MET A 17 -14.06 26.15 30.20
CA MET A 17 -14.16 26.16 28.74
C MET A 17 -12.89 26.70 28.06
N ILE A 18 -12.28 27.75 28.60
CA ILE A 18 -11.03 28.30 28.03
C ILE A 18 -9.90 27.26 28.11
N VAL A 19 -9.73 26.60 29.26
CA VAL A 19 -8.70 25.56 29.45
C VAL A 19 -8.92 24.39 28.49
N THR A 20 -10.15 23.94 28.32
CA THR A 20 -10.47 22.83 27.39
C THR A 20 -10.21 23.22 25.93
N ILE A 21 -10.56 24.44 25.50
CA ILE A 21 -10.25 24.93 24.15
C ILE A 21 -8.74 25.00 23.94
N GLN A 22 -7.98 25.50 24.92
CA GLN A 22 -6.53 25.60 24.84
C GLN A 22 -5.87 24.21 24.77
N ALA A 23 -6.32 23.26 25.59
CA ALA A 23 -5.85 21.89 25.56
C ALA A 23 -6.17 21.20 24.21
N ALA A 24 -7.37 21.42 23.67
CA ALA A 24 -7.74 20.92 22.35
C ALA A 24 -6.87 21.52 21.24
N GLY A 25 -6.52 22.80 21.33
CA GLY A 25 -5.61 23.48 20.41
C GLY A 25 -4.20 22.88 20.43
N GLN A 26 -3.65 22.60 21.61
CA GLN A 26 -2.33 21.96 21.75
C GLN A 26 -2.32 20.53 21.19
N LEU A 27 -3.37 19.76 21.46
CA LEU A 27 -3.52 18.41 20.90
C LEU A 27 -3.62 18.44 19.37
N ALA A 28 -4.40 19.39 18.82
CA ALA A 28 -4.51 19.55 17.38
C ALA A 28 -3.14 19.86 16.73
N GLN A 29 -2.34 20.72 17.36
CA GLN A 29 -0.99 21.05 16.88
C GLN A 29 -0.08 19.81 16.86
N VAL A 30 -0.04 19.03 17.95
CA VAL A 30 0.76 17.80 18.03
C VAL A 30 0.36 16.79 16.95
N LEU A 31 -0.94 16.65 16.67
CA LEU A 31 -1.43 15.75 15.63
C LEU A 31 -1.07 16.24 14.21
N ILE A 32 -1.11 17.54 13.97
CA ILE A 32 -0.67 18.14 12.69
C ILE A 32 0.83 17.89 12.48
N ASP A 33 1.66 18.17 13.49
CA ASP A 33 3.11 17.97 13.41
C ASP A 33 3.47 16.50 13.20
N ALA A 34 2.79 15.58 13.91
CA ALA A 34 2.96 14.15 13.71
C ALA A 34 2.58 13.70 12.29
N ARG A 35 1.51 14.26 11.72
CA ARG A 35 1.07 13.96 10.35
C ARG A 35 2.05 14.51 9.32
N ILE A 36 2.56 15.73 9.50
CA ILE A 36 3.60 16.30 8.63
C ILE A 36 4.86 15.42 8.65
N ALA A 37 5.33 15.03 9.84
CA ALA A 37 6.50 14.16 9.99
C ALA A 37 6.27 12.76 9.36
N GLN A 38 5.05 12.23 9.39
CA GLN A 38 4.71 10.99 8.70
C GLN A 38 4.77 11.14 7.18
N LEU A 39 4.18 12.20 6.63
CA LEU A 39 4.19 12.47 5.19
C LEU A 39 5.61 12.71 4.66
N GLN A 40 6.43 13.44 5.40
CA GLN A 40 7.84 13.65 5.05
C GLN A 40 8.64 12.35 5.03
N ARG A 41 8.40 11.44 5.99
CA ARG A 41 9.04 10.10 5.99
C ARG A 41 8.60 9.26 4.79
N ALA A 42 7.31 9.28 4.46
CA ALA A 42 6.78 8.58 3.29
C ALA A 42 7.38 9.12 1.98
N ALA A 43 7.51 10.45 1.86
CA ALA A 43 8.13 11.09 0.68
C ALA A 43 9.61 10.74 0.53
N ARG A 44 10.38 10.68 1.63
CA ARG A 44 11.79 10.24 1.58
C ARG A 44 11.92 8.78 1.16
N ALA A 45 11.06 7.92 1.70
CA ALA A 45 11.05 6.50 1.36
C ALA A 45 10.70 6.27 -0.13
N SER A 46 9.74 7.02 -0.69
CA SER A 46 9.39 6.90 -2.11
C SER A 46 10.51 7.41 -3.03
N GLU A 47 11.21 8.47 -2.64
CA GLU A 47 12.37 8.97 -3.39
C GLU A 47 13.53 7.97 -3.40
N GLU A 48 13.81 7.32 -2.27
CA GLU A 48 14.82 6.26 -2.17
C GLU A 48 14.46 5.07 -3.05
N GLN A 49 13.20 4.63 -3.04
CA GLN A 49 12.72 3.57 -3.93
C GLN A 49 12.85 3.96 -5.40
N ALA A 50 12.52 5.19 -5.76
CA ALA A 50 12.67 5.69 -7.13
C ALA A 50 14.15 5.75 -7.55
N ARG A 51 15.06 6.12 -6.64
CA ARG A 51 16.52 6.07 -6.88
C ARG A 51 17.00 4.63 -7.11
N GLN A 52 16.55 3.68 -6.29
CA GLN A 52 16.89 2.26 -6.44
C GLN A 52 16.37 1.68 -7.75
N ALA A 53 15.11 1.96 -8.11
CA ALA A 53 14.52 1.50 -9.37
C ALA A 53 15.28 2.03 -10.59
N ARG A 54 15.65 3.32 -10.59
CA ARG A 54 16.47 3.91 -11.66
C ARG A 54 17.87 3.29 -11.73
N ALA A 55 18.49 2.99 -10.59
CA ALA A 55 19.79 2.33 -10.55
C ALA A 55 19.71 0.90 -11.12
N GLN A 56 18.67 0.14 -10.75
CA GLN A 56 18.43 -1.20 -11.29
C GLN A 56 18.16 -1.16 -12.80
N ALA A 57 17.33 -0.23 -13.28
CA ALA A 57 17.08 -0.06 -14.71
C ALA A 57 18.35 0.27 -15.51
N ARG A 58 19.22 1.16 -14.98
CA ARG A 58 20.52 1.46 -15.59
C ARG A 58 21.46 0.25 -15.59
N ALA A 59 21.48 -0.54 -14.53
CA ALA A 59 22.27 -1.76 -14.46
C ALA A 59 21.81 -2.80 -15.50
N ALA A 60 20.49 -2.99 -15.63
CA ALA A 60 19.90 -3.86 -16.67
C ALA A 60 20.25 -3.37 -18.07
N GLN A 61 20.11 -2.07 -18.34
CA GLN A 61 20.49 -1.47 -19.62
C GLN A 61 21.97 -1.69 -19.94
N GLN A 62 22.87 -1.54 -18.95
CA GLN A 62 24.31 -1.76 -19.15
C GLN A 62 24.65 -3.23 -19.42
N ALA A 63 23.96 -4.16 -18.76
CA ALA A 63 24.12 -5.59 -18.99
C ALA A 63 23.70 -5.97 -20.42
N ASP A 64 22.53 -5.51 -20.87
CA ASP A 64 22.06 -5.76 -22.23
C ASP A 64 22.91 -5.02 -23.28
N ALA A 65 23.43 -3.84 -22.94
CA ALA A 65 24.38 -3.13 -23.79
C ALA A 65 25.68 -3.90 -24.01
N ALA A 66 26.15 -4.67 -23.02
CA ALA A 66 27.30 -5.55 -23.23
C ALA A 66 27.01 -6.66 -24.24
N VAL A 67 25.74 -7.09 -24.35
CA VAL A 67 25.30 -8.11 -25.32
C VAL A 67 25.26 -7.57 -26.74
N TRP A 68 24.67 -6.39 -26.98
CA TRP A 68 24.49 -5.88 -28.35
C TRP A 68 25.65 -5.03 -28.89
N ARG A 69 26.50 -4.43 -28.04
CA ARG A 69 27.65 -3.62 -28.50
C ARG A 69 28.62 -4.36 -29.43
N PRO A 70 28.96 -5.65 -29.23
CA PRO A 70 29.81 -6.40 -30.14
C PRO A 70 29.30 -6.42 -31.59
N ALA A 71 27.98 -6.43 -31.80
CA ALA A 71 27.38 -6.42 -33.13
C ALA A 71 27.62 -5.11 -33.91
N MET A 72 28.05 -4.05 -33.23
CA MET A 72 28.50 -2.82 -33.90
C MET A 72 29.88 -2.95 -34.54
N ARG A 73 30.61 -4.03 -34.26
CA ARG A 73 31.95 -4.26 -34.80
C ARG A 73 31.87 -5.22 -35.99
N THR A 74 32.39 -4.81 -37.14
CA THR A 74 32.40 -5.63 -38.36
C THR A 74 33.09 -6.99 -38.19
N ALA A 75 34.09 -7.08 -37.30
CA ALA A 75 34.80 -8.34 -37.04
C ALA A 75 33.92 -9.40 -36.35
N TRP A 76 32.99 -9.00 -35.48
CA TRP A 76 32.07 -9.92 -34.79
C TRP A 76 31.18 -10.68 -35.78
N TRP A 77 30.73 -9.98 -36.84
CA TRP A 77 29.95 -10.58 -37.92
C TRP A 77 30.70 -11.63 -38.75
N ARG A 78 32.01 -11.82 -38.58
CA ARG A 78 32.72 -12.92 -39.28
C ARG A 78 32.57 -14.26 -38.55
N THR A 79 32.33 -14.22 -37.24
CA THR A 79 32.28 -15.40 -36.38
C THR A 79 30.90 -15.61 -35.74
N ALA A 80 30.04 -14.59 -35.73
CA ALA A 80 28.72 -14.67 -35.10
C ALA A 80 27.78 -15.64 -35.83
N GLY A 81 27.30 -16.64 -35.06
CA GLY A 81 26.27 -17.59 -35.48
C GLY A 81 24.86 -17.01 -35.42
N THR A 82 23.87 -17.78 -35.85
CA THR A 82 22.44 -17.38 -35.84
C THR A 82 21.94 -17.10 -34.42
N GLU A 83 22.33 -17.91 -33.43
CA GLU A 83 21.93 -17.72 -32.03
C GLU A 83 22.49 -16.43 -31.42
N ASP A 84 23.75 -16.08 -31.74
CA ASP A 84 24.36 -14.83 -31.27
C ASP A 84 23.61 -13.62 -31.84
N ILE A 85 23.22 -13.68 -33.12
CA ILE A 85 22.45 -12.64 -33.79
C ILE A 85 21.05 -12.52 -33.17
N ALA A 86 20.37 -13.64 -32.89
CA ALA A 86 19.07 -13.64 -32.24
C ALA A 86 19.13 -13.07 -30.81
N ARG A 87 20.22 -13.34 -30.07
CA ARG A 87 20.46 -12.80 -28.73
C ARG A 87 20.66 -11.29 -28.77
N VAL A 88 21.49 -10.79 -29.70
CA VAL A 88 21.72 -9.36 -29.92
C VAL A 88 20.41 -8.67 -30.32
N TRP A 89 19.64 -9.25 -31.24
CA TRP A 89 18.37 -8.68 -31.69
C TRP A 89 17.38 -8.51 -30.54
N ARG A 90 17.22 -9.54 -29.69
CA ARG A 90 16.36 -9.48 -28.50
C ARG A 90 16.83 -8.38 -27.53
N ALA A 91 18.11 -8.40 -27.16
CA ALA A 91 18.68 -7.42 -26.23
C ALA A 91 18.57 -5.98 -26.75
N ALA A 92 18.79 -5.74 -28.05
CA ALA A 92 18.65 -4.42 -28.65
C ALA A 92 17.19 -3.97 -28.73
N SER A 93 16.27 -4.87 -29.07
CA SER A 93 14.84 -4.57 -29.21
C SER A 93 14.19 -4.16 -27.89
N THR A 94 14.62 -4.73 -26.76
CA THR A 94 14.14 -4.34 -25.42
C THR A 94 14.38 -2.85 -25.11
N TRP A 95 15.46 -2.26 -25.63
CA TRP A 95 15.88 -0.91 -25.28
C TRP A 95 15.75 0.13 -26.40
N GLN A 96 15.25 -0.25 -27.57
CA GLN A 96 15.25 0.60 -28.77
C GLN A 96 14.50 1.95 -28.60
N HIS A 97 13.51 2.02 -27.72
CA HIS A 97 12.71 3.23 -27.49
C HIS A 97 13.39 4.21 -26.53
N VAL A 98 14.39 3.74 -25.77
CA VAL A 98 15.04 4.49 -24.69
C VAL A 98 16.50 4.79 -25.02
N ASP A 99 17.17 3.92 -25.78
CA ASP A 99 18.58 4.06 -26.15
C ASP A 99 18.75 4.09 -27.68
N PRO A 100 19.17 5.23 -28.28
CA PRO A 100 19.36 5.34 -29.73
C PRO A 100 20.46 4.40 -30.24
N ARG A 101 21.42 3.99 -29.39
CA ARG A 101 22.46 3.02 -29.79
C ARG A 101 21.91 1.61 -29.89
N ALA A 102 20.93 1.24 -29.05
CA ALA A 102 20.23 -0.03 -29.18
C ALA A 102 19.42 -0.08 -30.48
N GLN A 103 18.74 1.03 -30.83
CA GLN A 103 18.07 1.16 -32.13
C GLN A 103 19.06 1.03 -33.30
N GLN A 104 20.23 1.67 -33.23
CA GLN A 104 21.27 1.54 -34.26
C GLN A 104 21.82 0.11 -34.37
N ALA A 105 21.99 -0.59 -33.23
CA ALA A 105 22.37 -1.99 -33.20
C ALA A 105 21.33 -2.87 -33.90
N ARG A 106 20.04 -2.63 -33.65
CA ARG A 106 18.93 -3.31 -34.34
C ARG A 106 19.00 -3.10 -35.85
N GLN A 107 19.16 -1.85 -36.31
CA GLN A 107 19.28 -1.56 -37.75
C GLN A 107 20.49 -2.26 -38.39
N THR A 108 21.64 -2.25 -37.71
CA THR A 108 22.83 -2.94 -38.23
C THR A 108 22.63 -4.44 -38.34
N VAL A 109 21.87 -5.05 -37.42
CA VAL A 109 21.50 -6.47 -37.53
C VAL A 109 20.66 -6.71 -38.79
N VAL A 110 19.64 -5.88 -39.06
CA VAL A 110 18.85 -5.97 -40.30
C VAL A 110 19.74 -5.83 -41.54
N ASP A 111 20.56 -4.78 -41.59
CA ASP A 111 21.41 -4.48 -42.74
C ASP A 111 22.42 -5.61 -43.03
N GLN A 112 22.99 -6.21 -41.98
CA GLN A 112 23.95 -7.31 -42.13
C GLN A 112 23.29 -8.62 -42.52
N LEU A 113 22.08 -8.90 -42.02
CA LEU A 113 21.29 -10.04 -42.45
C LEU A 113 20.90 -9.91 -43.93
N ALA A 114 20.44 -8.73 -44.37
CA ALA A 114 20.16 -8.46 -45.77
C ALA A 114 21.41 -8.65 -46.67
N LYS A 115 22.58 -8.17 -46.24
CA LYS A 115 23.86 -8.40 -46.95
C LYS A 115 24.25 -9.87 -47.02
N ARG A 116 23.99 -10.66 -45.97
CA ARG A 116 24.26 -12.11 -45.95
C ARG A 116 23.29 -12.87 -46.86
N ALA A 117 22.00 -12.51 -46.84
CA ALA A 117 20.98 -13.10 -47.69
C ALA A 117 21.23 -12.80 -49.18
N GLY A 118 21.58 -11.55 -49.53
CA GLY A 118 21.89 -11.15 -50.90
C GLY A 118 23.12 -11.87 -51.50
N ARG A 119 24.11 -12.24 -50.67
CA ARG A 119 25.25 -13.08 -51.11
C ARG A 119 24.88 -14.56 -51.27
N ALA A 120 23.84 -15.02 -50.59
CA ALA A 120 23.32 -16.38 -50.76
C ALA A 120 22.39 -16.50 -51.97
N ALA A 121 21.73 -15.40 -52.37
CA ALA A 121 20.86 -15.32 -53.54
C ALA A 121 21.60 -15.33 -54.91
N GLU A 122 22.93 -15.18 -54.93
CA GLU A 122 23.72 -15.12 -56.16
C GLU A 122 23.99 -16.50 -56.83
N LYS A 123 23.36 -17.58 -56.36
CA LYS A 123 23.26 -18.84 -57.12
C LYS A 123 21.78 -19.18 -57.38
N PRO A 124 21.18 -18.66 -58.46
CA PRO A 124 19.76 -18.88 -58.71
C PRO A 124 19.54 -20.22 -59.41
N ALA A 125 18.78 -21.10 -58.79
CA ALA A 125 17.82 -21.93 -59.51
C ALA A 125 16.44 -21.31 -59.23
N SER A 126 15.89 -20.72 -60.28
CA SER A 126 14.66 -19.94 -60.30
C SER A 126 13.47 -20.63 -59.61
N ALA A 127 12.94 -20.01 -58.55
CA ALA A 127 11.55 -20.14 -58.16
C ALA A 127 11.15 -18.94 -57.28
N ARG A 128 10.50 -17.96 -57.93
CA ARG A 128 9.44 -17.09 -57.39
C ARG A 128 9.68 -16.55 -55.97
N GLU A 129 10.31 -15.37 -55.94
CA GLU A 129 10.61 -14.53 -54.78
C GLU A 129 9.34 -13.83 -54.25
N PRO A 130 8.91 -14.11 -53.01
CA PRO A 130 8.11 -13.19 -52.20
C PRO A 130 9.04 -12.38 -51.27
N ASP A 131 8.76 -11.09 -51.08
CA ASP A 131 9.54 -10.17 -50.23
C ASP A 131 9.83 -10.74 -48.82
N ASP A 132 11.06 -11.23 -48.63
CA ASP A 132 11.51 -12.01 -47.46
C ASP A 132 11.67 -11.18 -46.17
N ILE A 133 11.64 -9.84 -46.25
CA ILE A 133 11.78 -8.98 -45.05
C ILE A 133 10.48 -8.90 -44.26
N GLU A 134 9.32 -8.83 -44.94
CA GLU A 134 8.02 -8.92 -44.26
C GLU A 134 7.80 -10.32 -43.70
N VAL A 135 8.22 -11.37 -44.41
CA VAL A 135 8.09 -12.76 -43.94
C VAL A 135 8.94 -13.02 -42.70
N LEU A 136 10.16 -12.48 -42.63
CA LEU A 136 11.02 -12.60 -41.44
C LEU A 136 10.52 -11.74 -40.28
N SER A 137 10.03 -10.52 -40.53
CA SER A 137 9.41 -9.70 -39.48
C SER A 137 8.15 -10.38 -38.96
N ASP A 138 7.31 -10.92 -39.84
CA ASP A 138 6.06 -11.59 -39.48
C ASP A 138 6.31 -12.94 -38.80
N ALA A 139 7.38 -13.67 -39.15
CA ALA A 139 7.81 -14.87 -38.45
C ALA A 139 8.36 -14.57 -37.04
N VAL A 140 9.09 -13.46 -36.88
CA VAL A 140 9.55 -12.98 -35.56
C VAL A 140 8.38 -12.47 -34.74
N ASP A 141 7.46 -11.70 -35.33
CA ASP A 141 6.25 -11.20 -34.66
C ASP A 141 5.27 -12.34 -34.33
N ARG A 142 5.26 -13.42 -35.13
CA ARG A 142 4.52 -14.65 -34.85
C ARG A 142 5.19 -15.46 -33.75
N ALA A 143 6.51 -15.63 -33.75
CA ALA A 143 7.22 -16.29 -32.66
C ALA A 143 7.12 -15.50 -31.35
N VAL A 144 7.13 -14.16 -31.41
CA VAL A 144 6.87 -13.29 -30.25
C VAL A 144 5.42 -13.39 -29.82
N ARG A 145 4.44 -13.38 -30.73
CA ARG A 145 3.02 -13.63 -30.38
C ARG A 145 2.85 -15.01 -29.75
N GLU A 146 3.38 -16.07 -30.34
CA GLU A 146 3.31 -17.44 -29.83
C GLU A 146 4.03 -17.60 -28.49
N ALA A 147 5.15 -16.91 -28.26
CA ALA A 147 5.83 -16.89 -26.96
C ALA A 147 5.06 -16.07 -25.92
N THR A 148 4.42 -14.98 -26.34
CA THR A 148 3.57 -14.13 -25.48
C THR A 148 2.24 -14.83 -25.18
N GLU A 149 1.69 -15.59 -26.13
CA GLU A 149 0.55 -16.52 -26.04
C GLU A 149 0.90 -17.79 -25.25
N GLN A 150 2.14 -18.25 -25.28
CA GLN A 150 2.62 -19.28 -24.34
C GLN A 150 2.79 -18.72 -22.93
N SER A 151 3.08 -17.42 -22.77
CA SER A 151 3.04 -16.72 -21.48
C SER A 151 1.60 -16.37 -21.05
N TRP A 152 0.72 -16.09 -22.01
CA TRP A 152 -0.73 -16.01 -21.90
C TRP A 152 -1.29 -17.43 -21.94
N ARG A 153 -0.99 -18.22 -20.90
CA ARG A 153 -1.74 -19.47 -20.66
C ARG A 153 -3.21 -19.20 -21.01
N PRO A 154 -3.84 -20.01 -21.89
CA PRO A 154 -5.20 -19.77 -22.34
C PRO A 154 -6.03 -19.48 -21.11
N ALA A 155 -6.68 -18.31 -21.10
CA ALA A 155 -7.40 -17.78 -19.93
C ALA A 155 -8.09 -18.96 -19.27
N MET A 156 -7.59 -19.35 -18.08
CA MET A 156 -8.10 -20.54 -17.40
C MET A 156 -9.61 -20.41 -17.39
N SER A 157 -10.31 -21.44 -17.89
CA SER A 157 -11.77 -21.39 -17.95
C SER A 157 -12.30 -21.00 -16.57
N ALA A 158 -13.40 -20.26 -16.53
CA ALA A 158 -14.01 -19.85 -15.26
C ALA A 158 -14.33 -21.06 -14.35
N GLU A 159 -14.48 -22.26 -14.94
CA GLU A 159 -14.57 -23.55 -14.26
C GLU A 159 -13.23 -23.94 -13.62
N ALA A 160 -12.12 -23.94 -14.37
CA ALA A 160 -10.81 -24.27 -13.82
C ALA A 160 -10.36 -23.31 -12.70
N VAL A 161 -10.75 -22.03 -12.77
CA VAL A 161 -10.54 -21.06 -11.68
C VAL A 161 -11.35 -21.44 -10.44
N ARG A 162 -12.62 -21.81 -10.61
CA ARG A 162 -13.50 -22.26 -9.51
C ARG A 162 -12.99 -23.55 -8.88
N ASP A 163 -12.62 -24.55 -9.67
CA ASP A 163 -12.06 -25.82 -9.16
C ASP A 163 -10.78 -25.59 -8.36
N ARG A 164 -9.92 -24.67 -8.83
CA ARG A 164 -8.72 -24.27 -8.09
C ARG A 164 -9.07 -23.59 -6.76
N GLN A 165 -10.03 -22.66 -6.77
CA GLN A 165 -10.48 -21.99 -5.55
C GLN A 165 -11.10 -22.99 -4.56
N GLU A 166 -11.89 -23.95 -5.02
CA GLU A 166 -12.51 -24.95 -4.16
C GLU A 166 -11.49 -25.90 -3.53
N ARG A 167 -10.48 -26.35 -4.30
CA ARG A 167 -9.35 -27.13 -3.76
C ARG A 167 -8.59 -26.35 -2.67
N MET A 168 -8.31 -25.06 -2.90
CA MET A 168 -7.65 -24.23 -1.89
C MET A 168 -8.54 -23.96 -0.68
N ALA A 169 -9.85 -23.86 -0.87
CA ALA A 169 -10.79 -23.70 0.24
C ALA A 169 -10.79 -24.93 1.16
N ALA A 170 -10.70 -26.13 0.59
CA ALA A 170 -10.54 -27.36 1.36
C ALA A 170 -9.24 -27.37 2.19
N GLU A 171 -8.12 -26.93 1.64
CA GLU A 171 -6.86 -26.81 2.38
C GLU A 171 -6.92 -25.76 3.50
N VAL A 172 -7.61 -24.63 3.27
CA VAL A 172 -7.83 -23.61 4.32
C VAL A 172 -8.67 -24.16 5.47
N ARG A 173 -9.75 -24.91 5.17
CA ARG A 173 -10.57 -25.56 6.20
C ARG A 173 -9.79 -26.61 6.99
N LYS A 174 -8.90 -27.37 6.33
CA LYS A 174 -7.99 -28.30 7.02
C LYS A 174 -7.02 -27.58 7.94
N ALA A 175 -6.47 -26.44 7.52
CA ALA A 175 -5.51 -25.67 8.31
C ALA A 175 -6.15 -24.97 9.52
N TRP A 176 -7.41 -24.54 9.42
CA TRP A 176 -8.16 -23.88 10.49
C TRP A 176 -9.48 -24.62 10.81
N PRO A 177 -9.43 -25.68 11.64
CA PRO A 177 -10.59 -26.54 11.92
C PRO A 177 -11.75 -25.83 12.63
N SER A 178 -11.47 -24.73 13.35
CA SER A 178 -12.48 -23.86 13.92
C SER A 178 -13.16 -23.08 12.79
N GLY A 179 -14.15 -23.71 12.15
CA GLY A 179 -14.70 -23.31 10.84
C GLY A 179 -15.05 -21.83 10.70
N GLN A 180 -15.40 -21.11 11.77
CA GLN A 180 -15.73 -19.68 11.72
C GLN A 180 -14.62 -18.81 11.11
N ARG A 181 -13.35 -19.10 11.41
CA ARG A 181 -12.20 -18.36 10.86
C ARG A 181 -12.02 -18.62 9.36
N ALA A 182 -12.09 -19.89 8.98
CA ALA A 182 -11.98 -20.30 7.58
C ALA A 182 -13.12 -19.69 6.76
N GLU A 183 -14.37 -19.84 7.19
CA GLU A 183 -15.53 -19.33 6.47
C GLU A 183 -15.53 -17.79 6.32
N ARG A 184 -15.03 -17.05 7.34
CA ARG A 184 -14.82 -15.60 7.24
C ARG A 184 -13.83 -15.20 6.15
N VAL A 185 -12.72 -15.94 6.01
CA VAL A 185 -11.71 -15.70 4.97
C VAL A 185 -12.23 -16.11 3.60
N LEU A 186 -12.89 -17.26 3.50
CA LEU A 186 -13.45 -17.79 2.26
C LEU A 186 -14.60 -16.92 1.72
N GLY A 187 -15.42 -16.33 2.59
CA GLY A 187 -16.50 -15.40 2.21
C GLY A 187 -16.03 -13.98 1.86
N CYS A 188 -14.73 -13.69 1.95
CA CYS A 188 -14.20 -12.36 1.64
C CYS A 188 -13.99 -12.20 0.13
N GLU A 189 -14.26 -11.02 -0.44
CA GLU A 189 -14.03 -10.71 -1.86
C GLU A 189 -12.57 -10.95 -2.30
N ALA A 190 -11.63 -10.79 -1.38
CA ALA A 190 -10.20 -11.03 -1.62
C ALA A 190 -9.81 -12.53 -1.62
N TRP A 191 -10.76 -13.45 -1.42
CA TRP A 191 -10.51 -14.89 -1.41
C TRP A 191 -9.83 -15.38 -2.69
N GLY A 192 -10.25 -14.89 -3.86
CA GLY A 192 -9.65 -15.28 -5.14
C GLY A 192 -8.14 -15.02 -5.21
N ALA A 193 -7.68 -13.89 -4.66
CA ALA A 193 -6.26 -13.53 -4.63
C ALA A 193 -5.47 -14.40 -3.63
N LEU A 194 -6.05 -14.71 -2.47
CA LEU A 194 -5.45 -15.63 -1.51
C LEU A 194 -5.35 -17.03 -2.10
N ALA A 195 -6.43 -17.57 -2.67
CA ALA A 195 -6.46 -18.88 -3.30
C ALA A 195 -5.42 -19.01 -4.41
N TYR A 196 -5.27 -17.97 -5.25
CA TYR A 196 -4.22 -17.93 -6.26
C TYR A 196 -2.81 -18.00 -5.64
N THR A 197 -2.57 -17.22 -4.58
CA THR A 197 -1.27 -17.20 -3.89
C THR A 197 -0.94 -18.54 -3.23
N LEU A 198 -1.92 -19.18 -2.58
CA LEU A 198 -1.74 -20.50 -1.95
C LEU A 198 -1.49 -21.59 -2.99
N ASP A 199 -2.20 -21.58 -4.11
CA ASP A 199 -1.98 -22.54 -5.20
C ASP A 199 -0.59 -22.38 -5.85
N GLN A 200 -0.12 -21.13 -6.02
CA GLN A 200 1.25 -20.84 -6.46
C GLN A 200 2.29 -21.35 -5.46
N ALA A 201 2.07 -21.09 -4.16
CA ALA A 201 2.94 -21.58 -3.10
C ALA A 201 3.01 -23.12 -3.10
N GLN A 202 1.87 -23.79 -3.27
CA GLN A 202 1.80 -25.25 -3.36
C GLN A 202 2.55 -25.79 -4.59
N GLN A 203 2.41 -25.14 -5.75
CA GLN A 203 3.15 -25.51 -6.98
C GLN A 203 4.66 -25.31 -6.83
N ALA A 204 5.09 -24.30 -6.09
CA ALA A 204 6.49 -24.10 -5.71
C ALA A 204 6.99 -25.06 -4.62
N GLY A 205 6.13 -25.96 -4.11
CA GLY A 205 6.47 -26.98 -3.13
C GLY A 205 6.42 -26.52 -1.66
N HIS A 206 5.81 -25.36 -1.38
CA HIS A 206 5.58 -24.92 -0.01
C HIS A 206 4.41 -25.66 0.64
N ASP A 207 4.49 -25.89 1.95
CA ASP A 207 3.41 -26.47 2.74
C ASP A 207 2.36 -25.39 3.07
N VAL A 208 1.24 -25.42 2.34
CA VAL A 208 0.13 -24.46 2.47
C VAL A 208 -0.41 -24.41 3.90
N GLN A 209 -0.51 -25.55 4.59
CA GLN A 209 -1.04 -25.59 5.96
C GLN A 209 -0.07 -24.91 6.93
N GLN A 210 1.24 -25.08 6.72
CA GLN A 210 2.25 -24.40 7.50
C GLN A 210 2.20 -22.87 7.29
N LEU A 211 2.03 -22.41 6.05
CA LEU A 211 1.88 -20.98 5.75
C LEU A 211 0.65 -20.38 6.44
N LEU A 212 -0.47 -21.10 6.40
CA LEU A 212 -1.72 -20.68 7.03
C LEU A 212 -1.67 -20.72 8.57
N ARG A 213 -0.87 -21.60 9.17
CA ARG A 213 -0.59 -21.57 10.62
C ARG A 213 0.19 -20.32 11.05
N GLY A 214 1.02 -19.78 10.16
CA GLY A 214 1.72 -18.52 10.39
C GLY A 214 0.83 -17.27 10.34
N VAL A 215 -0.42 -17.40 9.84
CA VAL A 215 -1.37 -16.29 9.84
C VAL A 215 -1.90 -16.09 11.26
N PRO A 216 -1.88 -14.85 11.81
CA PRO A 216 -2.38 -14.58 13.15
C PRO A 216 -3.84 -14.98 13.37
N ASP A 217 -4.16 -15.45 14.58
CA ASP A 217 -5.50 -15.95 14.93
C ASP A 217 -6.60 -14.90 14.84
N PHE A 218 -6.28 -13.62 15.03
CA PHE A 218 -7.23 -12.51 14.96
C PHE A 218 -7.64 -12.13 13.54
N VAL A 219 -7.17 -12.84 12.50
CA VAL A 219 -7.46 -12.52 11.10
C VAL A 219 -8.96 -12.41 10.83
N ASP A 220 -9.79 -13.19 11.53
CA ASP A 220 -11.26 -13.17 11.45
C ASP A 220 -11.90 -11.85 11.90
N ARG A 221 -11.20 -11.08 12.74
CA ARG A 221 -11.59 -9.75 13.22
C ARG A 221 -11.15 -8.62 12.28
N ALA A 222 -10.28 -8.91 11.32
CA ALA A 222 -9.88 -7.91 10.32
C ALA A 222 -11.08 -7.53 9.44
N ARG A 223 -11.12 -6.28 8.96
CA ARG A 223 -12.18 -5.80 8.06
C ARG A 223 -12.22 -6.59 6.74
N THR A 224 -11.06 -7.01 6.26
CA THR A 224 -10.86 -7.79 5.02
C THR A 224 -9.97 -9.01 5.31
N PRO A 225 -10.52 -10.06 5.95
CA PRO A 225 -9.75 -11.19 6.45
C PRO A 225 -8.96 -11.92 5.34
N GLY A 226 -9.55 -12.07 4.15
CA GLY A 226 -8.86 -12.67 2.99
C GLY A 226 -7.67 -11.86 2.49
N ALA A 227 -7.78 -10.53 2.45
CA ALA A 227 -6.69 -9.66 2.02
C ALA A 227 -5.53 -9.66 3.03
N PHE A 228 -5.86 -9.61 4.33
CA PHE A 228 -4.86 -9.69 5.39
C PHE A 228 -4.10 -11.03 5.37
N ALA A 229 -4.83 -12.15 5.28
CA ALA A 229 -4.22 -13.47 5.16
C ALA A 229 -3.32 -13.57 3.91
N CYS A 230 -3.79 -13.07 2.76
CA CYS A 230 -3.00 -13.04 1.52
C CYS A 230 -1.67 -12.30 1.72
N ARG A 231 -1.73 -11.12 2.35
CA ARG A 231 -0.53 -10.32 2.61
C ARG A 231 0.45 -11.03 3.54
N VAL A 232 -0.03 -11.62 4.64
CA VAL A 232 0.83 -12.35 5.59
C VAL A 232 1.49 -13.55 4.92
N VAL A 233 0.77 -14.30 4.08
CA VAL A 233 1.34 -15.43 3.32
C VAL A 233 2.41 -14.95 2.33
N GLN A 234 2.18 -13.84 1.62
CA GLN A 234 3.19 -13.24 0.74
C GLN A 234 4.45 -12.82 1.50
N ASP A 235 4.30 -12.14 2.65
CA ASP A 235 5.45 -11.73 3.47
C ASP A 235 6.24 -12.94 4.02
N GLN A 236 5.58 -14.09 4.26
CA GLN A 236 6.25 -15.35 4.60
C GLN A 236 7.00 -15.96 3.39
N LEU A 237 6.39 -15.96 2.21
CA LEU A 237 7.03 -16.47 0.97
C LEU A 237 8.24 -15.63 0.56
N ASP A 238 8.18 -14.31 0.78
CA ASP A 238 9.28 -13.38 0.53
C ASP A 238 10.42 -13.52 1.56
N GLY A 239 10.27 -14.38 2.59
CA GLY A 239 11.25 -14.57 3.66
C GLY A 239 11.40 -13.36 4.58
N ARG A 240 10.47 -12.40 4.54
CA ARG A 240 10.51 -11.21 5.42
C ARG A 240 10.09 -11.54 6.85
N VAL A 241 9.32 -12.61 7.02
CA VAL A 241 8.92 -13.13 8.32
C VAL A 241 9.48 -14.53 8.45
N ASP A 242 10.57 -14.67 9.19
CA ASP A 242 11.11 -15.98 9.55
C ASP A 242 10.23 -16.60 10.64
N LEU A 243 9.27 -17.42 10.23
CA LEU A 243 8.42 -18.21 11.14
C LEU A 243 8.96 -19.64 11.33
N GLY A 244 10.22 -19.91 10.97
CA GLY A 244 10.81 -21.24 11.07
C GLY A 244 10.13 -22.27 10.16
N THR A 245 9.62 -21.84 8.99
CA THR A 245 9.07 -22.77 8.00
C THR A 245 10.19 -23.66 7.48
N VAL A 246 10.28 -24.87 8.04
CA VAL A 246 11.17 -25.93 7.54
C VAL A 246 10.76 -26.21 6.09
N ARG A 247 11.56 -25.75 5.14
CA ARG A 247 11.47 -26.18 3.75
C ARG A 247 11.63 -27.70 3.77
N ARG A 248 10.59 -28.45 3.40
CA ARG A 248 10.66 -29.91 3.26
C ARG A 248 11.69 -30.19 2.16
N ASP A 249 12.93 -30.40 2.56
CA ASP A 249 14.00 -30.76 1.65
C ASP A 249 13.73 -32.21 1.22
N ARG A 250 13.13 -32.36 0.03
CA ARG A 250 12.67 -33.66 -0.51
C ARG A 250 13.84 -34.56 -0.94
N SER A 251 15.07 -34.23 -0.54
CA SER A 251 16.31 -34.89 -0.96
C SER A 251 16.85 -35.91 0.06
N GLN A 252 16.23 -36.09 1.23
CA GLN A 252 16.61 -37.16 2.17
C GLN A 252 15.72 -38.39 2.01
N GLY A 253 15.98 -39.17 0.97
CA GLY A 253 15.26 -40.41 0.71
C GLY A 253 15.90 -41.26 -0.38
N ASN A 254 17.22 -41.48 -0.30
CA ASN A 254 17.93 -42.65 -0.81
C ASN A 254 19.45 -42.43 -0.66
N ALA A 255 20.00 -42.83 0.49
CA ALA A 255 21.41 -43.16 0.62
C ALA A 255 21.50 -44.53 1.30
N PRO A 256 22.08 -45.55 0.63
CA PRO A 256 22.23 -46.86 1.22
C PRO A 256 23.28 -46.82 2.34
N GLU A 257 22.87 -47.36 3.47
CA GLU A 257 23.65 -48.08 4.48
C GLU A 257 25.15 -48.19 4.19
N GLN A 258 25.97 -47.45 4.95
CA GLN A 258 27.42 -47.66 5.02
C GLN A 258 27.80 -48.01 6.46
N PRO A 259 28.54 -49.11 6.69
CA PRO A 259 28.71 -49.69 8.01
C PRO A 259 29.86 -49.04 8.80
N ALA A 260 29.63 -48.97 10.11
CA ALA A 260 30.56 -49.02 11.23
C ALA A 260 31.96 -48.39 11.08
N ARG A 261 32.20 -47.32 11.87
CA ARG A 261 33.54 -46.99 12.38
C ARG A 261 33.55 -47.00 13.91
N PRO A 262 34.67 -47.41 14.53
CA PRO A 262 34.82 -47.50 15.99
C PRO A 262 35.24 -46.18 16.64
N GLU A 263 35.00 -46.16 17.95
CA GLU A 263 35.24 -45.21 19.05
C GLU A 263 36.41 -44.20 18.94
N PRO A 264 36.27 -43.00 19.57
CA PRO A 264 37.27 -41.94 19.58
C PRO A 264 38.19 -41.97 20.81
N SER A 265 39.49 -41.76 20.57
CA SER A 265 40.46 -41.36 21.59
C SER A 265 40.46 -39.85 21.75
N GLY A 266 40.43 -39.39 23.00
CA GLY A 266 40.23 -38.00 23.37
C GLY A 266 41.40 -37.06 23.09
N HIS A 267 41.05 -35.78 22.98
CA HIS A 267 41.92 -34.68 23.41
C HIS A 267 41.06 -33.54 23.95
N VAL A 268 41.46 -33.06 25.12
CA VAL A 268 40.86 -31.99 25.93
C VAL A 268 41.67 -30.69 25.69
N VAL A 269 41.02 -29.54 25.97
CA VAL A 269 41.58 -28.19 26.33
C VAL A 269 41.64 -27.15 25.18
N PRO A 270 41.31 -25.85 25.38
CA PRO A 270 40.23 -25.24 26.17
C PRO A 270 39.51 -24.09 25.43
N ALA A 271 38.49 -23.56 26.12
CA ALA A 271 37.73 -22.37 25.80
C ALA A 271 38.57 -21.08 25.73
N ALA A 272 38.27 -20.23 24.74
CA ALA A 272 38.53 -18.79 24.79
C ALA A 272 37.33 -18.05 24.20
N ALA A 273 36.78 -17.17 25.02
CA ALA A 273 35.64 -16.31 24.74
C ALA A 273 36.05 -15.17 23.80
N GLU A 274 35.27 -14.91 22.77
CA GLU A 274 35.23 -13.58 22.17
C GLU A 274 33.80 -13.23 21.73
N ARG A 275 33.25 -12.27 22.48
CA ARG A 275 31.94 -11.67 22.27
C ARG A 275 32.07 -10.63 21.15
N ALA A 276 31.58 -10.94 19.96
CA ALA A 276 31.32 -9.93 18.93
C ALA A 276 29.85 -9.46 19.04
N GLY A 277 29.69 -8.23 19.51
CA GLY A 277 28.39 -7.58 19.71
C GLY A 277 27.68 -7.25 18.41
N VAL A 278 26.51 -7.85 18.21
CA VAL A 278 25.50 -7.39 17.25
C VAL A 278 24.61 -6.38 17.99
N GLN A 279 24.89 -5.09 17.80
CA GLN A 279 24.04 -4.01 18.27
C GLN A 279 22.71 -4.02 17.49
N ARG A 280 21.66 -4.54 18.14
CA ARG A 280 20.26 -4.38 17.73
C ARG A 280 19.81 -2.95 18.07
N ALA A 281 19.90 -2.05 17.10
CA ALA A 281 19.13 -0.81 17.11
C ALA A 281 17.68 -1.13 16.75
N GLY A 282 16.73 -0.88 17.67
CA GLY A 282 15.29 -1.05 17.38
C GLY A 282 14.36 -1.30 18.56
N GLY A 283 14.83 -1.27 19.81
CA GLY A 283 14.00 -1.58 20.99
C GLY A 283 13.44 -0.38 21.76
N VAL A 284 13.91 0.84 21.49
CA VAL A 284 13.71 1.98 22.42
C VAL A 284 12.34 2.67 22.23
N ASP A 285 11.75 2.60 21.03
CA ASP A 285 10.48 3.30 20.76
C ASP A 285 9.25 2.56 21.30
N GLY A 286 9.26 1.23 21.32
CA GLY A 286 8.14 0.45 21.88
C GLY A 286 7.98 0.61 23.39
N ALA A 287 9.09 0.75 24.12
CA ALA A 287 9.06 0.97 25.56
C ALA A 287 8.58 2.39 25.90
N ARG A 288 9.01 3.41 25.14
CA ARG A 288 8.55 4.79 25.31
C ARG A 288 7.07 4.97 24.95
N LEU A 289 6.59 4.31 23.90
CA LEU A 289 5.17 4.34 23.52
C LEU A 289 4.29 3.63 24.55
N ARG A 290 4.74 2.51 25.13
CA ARG A 290 4.03 1.85 26.23
C ARG A 290 4.02 2.69 27.50
N ALA A 291 5.14 3.33 27.85
CA ALA A 291 5.21 4.22 29.00
C ALA A 291 4.32 5.46 28.82
N ALA A 292 4.31 6.06 27.63
CA ALA A 292 3.43 7.18 27.30
C ALA A 292 1.94 6.79 27.30
N ALA A 293 1.60 5.58 26.81
CA ALA A 293 0.23 5.09 26.84
C ALA A 293 -0.26 4.79 28.27
N VAL A 294 0.62 4.27 29.14
CA VAL A 294 0.33 4.07 30.57
C VAL A 294 0.18 5.41 31.26
N ALA A 295 1.09 6.37 31.05
CA ALA A 295 1.02 7.71 31.63
C ALA A 295 -0.28 8.43 31.23
N TYR A 296 -0.65 8.35 29.96
CA TYR A 296 -1.91 8.89 29.45
C TYR A 296 -3.15 8.23 30.08
N TRP A 297 -3.13 6.90 30.27
CA TRP A 297 -4.23 6.20 30.93
C TRP A 297 -4.32 6.50 32.43
N THR A 298 -3.19 6.69 33.11
CA THR A 298 -3.16 7.07 34.52
C THR A 298 -3.57 8.52 34.74
N GLU A 299 -3.16 9.46 33.89
CA GLU A 299 -3.65 10.85 33.93
C GLU A 299 -5.14 10.93 33.60
N ARG A 300 -5.62 10.15 32.62
CA ARG A 300 -7.04 10.08 32.29
C ARG A 300 -7.86 9.48 33.43
N LYS A 301 -7.33 8.47 34.14
CA LYS A 301 -7.98 7.88 35.30
C LYS A 301 -7.99 8.85 36.49
N ALA A 302 -6.87 9.54 36.76
CA ALA A 302 -6.80 10.57 37.80
C ALA A 302 -7.77 11.74 37.51
N ALA A 303 -7.88 12.17 36.25
CA ALA A 303 -8.85 13.19 35.84
C ALA A 303 -10.31 12.70 35.96
N ALA A 304 -10.56 11.42 35.66
CA ALA A 304 -11.89 10.82 35.85
C ALA A 304 -12.26 10.68 37.34
N ASP A 305 -11.30 10.28 38.19
CA ASP A 305 -11.47 10.18 39.64
C ASP A 305 -11.63 11.58 40.27
N GLN A 306 -11.01 12.63 39.71
CA GLN A 306 -11.23 14.02 40.10
C GLN A 306 -12.63 14.53 39.69
N LEU A 307 -13.10 14.18 38.50
CA LEU A 307 -14.45 14.49 38.01
C LEU A 307 -15.58 13.78 38.79
N ASP A 308 -15.29 12.63 39.40
CA ASP A 308 -16.21 11.92 40.30
C ASP A 308 -16.24 12.55 41.72
N SER A 309 -15.20 13.31 42.09
CA SER A 309 -15.06 13.93 43.42
C SER A 309 -15.63 15.36 43.53
N GLU A 310 -15.76 16.07 42.42
CA GLU A 310 -16.43 17.38 42.35
C GLU A 310 -17.81 17.17 41.73
N SER A 311 -18.86 17.67 42.38
CA SER A 311 -20.29 17.44 42.09
C SER A 311 -20.70 17.76 40.64
N THR A 312 -20.29 16.91 39.71
CA THR A 312 -20.66 17.00 38.31
C THR A 312 -22.01 16.30 38.21
N THR A 313 -23.06 17.06 37.92
CA THR A 313 -24.38 16.48 37.79
C THR A 313 -24.35 15.38 36.71
N PRO A 314 -25.07 14.25 36.89
CA PRO A 314 -25.09 13.15 35.92
C PRO A 314 -25.42 13.60 34.49
N GLU A 315 -26.13 14.73 34.37
CA GLU A 315 -26.46 15.41 33.11
C GLU A 315 -25.21 15.85 32.35
N THR A 316 -24.21 16.45 33.02
CA THR A 316 -22.99 16.95 32.38
C THR A 316 -22.09 15.79 31.92
N ILE A 317 -22.00 14.72 32.70
CA ILE A 317 -21.29 13.48 32.31
C ILE A 317 -21.95 12.87 31.07
N ARG A 318 -23.28 12.84 30.99
CA ARG A 318 -24.02 12.38 29.81
C ARG A 318 -23.79 13.27 28.59
N GLN A 319 -23.79 14.59 28.75
CA GLN A 319 -23.57 15.53 27.65
C GLN A 319 -22.15 15.44 27.09
N VAL A 320 -21.13 15.33 27.94
CA VAL A 320 -19.73 15.14 27.51
C VAL A 320 -19.56 13.79 26.82
N THR A 321 -20.15 12.72 27.37
CA THR A 321 -20.11 11.38 26.76
C THR A 321 -20.82 11.37 25.39
N TYR A 322 -21.96 12.05 25.27
CA TYR A 322 -22.67 12.21 24.01
C TYR A 322 -21.86 12.99 22.97
N ALA A 323 -21.22 14.10 23.36
CA ALA A 323 -20.36 14.90 22.48
C ALA A 323 -19.14 14.11 21.98
N VAL A 324 -18.50 13.33 22.86
CA VAL A 324 -17.37 12.45 22.49
C VAL A 324 -17.81 11.36 21.51
N ASN A 325 -18.98 10.75 21.73
CA ASN A 325 -19.54 9.73 20.82
C ASN A 325 -19.94 10.32 19.46
N GLN A 326 -20.48 11.54 19.43
CA GLN A 326 -20.79 12.27 18.18
C GLN A 326 -19.51 12.59 17.40
N LEU A 327 -18.43 13.02 18.07
CA LEU A 327 -17.14 13.28 17.41
C LEU A 327 -16.52 12.00 16.82
N ALA A 328 -16.62 10.87 17.54
CA ALA A 328 -16.16 9.58 17.06
C ALA A 328 -16.97 9.10 15.82
N ALA A 329 -18.28 9.29 15.84
CA ALA A 329 -19.16 8.98 14.72
C ALA A 329 -18.87 9.87 13.48
N TYR A 330 -18.62 11.17 13.69
CA TYR A 330 -18.28 12.10 12.61
C TYR A 330 -16.94 11.76 11.95
N ARG A 331 -15.94 11.36 12.75
CA ARG A 331 -14.62 10.91 12.26
C ARG A 331 -14.72 9.66 11.40
N ASN A 332 -15.50 8.66 11.84
CA ASN A 332 -15.74 7.44 11.07
C ASN A 332 -16.47 7.70 9.73
N ARG A 333 -17.39 8.68 9.70
CA ARG A 333 -18.11 9.08 8.48
C ARG A 333 -17.19 9.80 7.48
N LYS A 334 -16.22 10.59 7.96
CA LYS A 334 -15.24 11.28 7.09
C LYS A 334 -14.20 10.32 6.50
N ASP A 335 -13.77 9.33 7.28
CA ASP A 335 -12.83 8.30 6.80
C ASP A 335 -13.49 7.34 5.80
N THR A 336 -14.81 7.09 5.92
CA THR A 336 -15.56 6.33 4.90
C THR A 336 -15.80 7.12 3.61
N MET A 337 -16.01 8.44 3.67
CA MET A 337 -16.09 9.28 2.45
C MET A 337 -14.75 9.39 1.71
N ARG A 338 -13.61 9.29 2.41
CA ARG A 338 -12.28 9.30 1.78
C ARG A 338 -11.95 8.03 0.99
N VAL A 339 -12.57 6.90 1.30
CA VAL A 339 -12.36 5.63 0.58
C VAL A 339 -13.04 5.63 -0.80
N PHE A 340 -14.00 6.53 -1.05
CA PHE A 340 -14.67 6.66 -2.34
C PHE A 340 -14.14 7.79 -3.24
N GLY A 341 -13.29 8.67 -2.70
CA GLY A 341 -12.59 9.70 -3.48
C GLY A 341 -11.18 9.26 -3.79
N GLY A 342 -11.01 8.35 -4.75
CA GLY A 342 -9.69 7.91 -5.20
C GLY A 342 -8.82 9.09 -5.63
N GLU A 343 -7.65 9.23 -5.00
CA GLU A 343 -6.56 10.07 -5.49
C GLU A 343 -6.11 9.50 -6.85
N GLN A 344 -6.62 10.10 -7.92
CA GLN A 344 -6.15 9.87 -9.29
C GLN A 344 -4.80 10.57 -9.45
N PRO A 345 -3.70 9.88 -9.72
CA PRO A 345 -2.41 10.53 -9.93
C PRO A 345 -2.46 11.36 -11.21
N ALA A 346 -2.23 12.66 -11.06
CA ALA A 346 -1.93 13.57 -12.16
C ALA A 346 -0.54 13.21 -12.70
N ASP A 347 -0.50 12.31 -13.69
CA ASP A 347 0.57 12.20 -14.70
C ASP A 347 0.27 11.00 -15.62
N GLN A 348 -0.77 11.13 -16.45
CA GLN A 348 -0.91 10.32 -17.67
C GLN A 348 -1.40 11.20 -18.81
N THR A 349 -0.43 11.72 -19.57
CA THR A 349 -0.65 12.29 -20.91
C THR A 349 -0.93 11.13 -21.86
N GLY A 350 -2.20 10.73 -21.95
CA GLY A 350 -2.69 9.77 -22.93
C GLY A 350 -2.91 10.44 -24.28
N ILE A 351 -2.28 9.86 -25.29
CA ILE A 351 -2.47 10.09 -26.73
C ILE A 351 -3.94 9.85 -27.08
N LEU A 352 -4.61 10.85 -27.67
CA LEU A 352 -5.85 10.64 -28.43
C LEU A 352 -5.71 11.18 -29.84
N ALA A 353 -6.35 10.41 -30.72
CA ALA A 353 -6.27 10.45 -32.17
C ALA A 353 -6.80 11.74 -32.80
N ARG A 354 -6.31 11.95 -34.03
CA ARG A 354 -6.73 12.91 -35.04
C ARG A 354 -8.25 13.15 -35.08
N VAL A 355 -8.64 14.42 -35.01
CA VAL A 355 -9.70 15.00 -35.85
C VAL A 355 -9.21 16.38 -36.31
N ASP A 356 -9.21 16.59 -37.62
CA ASP A 356 -8.88 17.85 -38.28
C ASP A 356 -9.90 18.96 -37.96
N ARG A 357 -9.39 20.20 -37.82
CA ARG A 357 -9.71 21.40 -38.62
C ARG A 357 -9.94 22.70 -37.81
N ALA A 358 -8.94 23.59 -37.92
CA ALA A 358 -8.94 25.05 -38.02
C ALA A 358 -9.73 25.91 -36.99
N THR A 359 -9.02 26.70 -36.17
CA THR A 359 -8.74 28.15 -36.39
C THR A 359 -7.99 28.75 -35.17
N GLU A 360 -7.15 29.75 -35.47
CA GLU A 360 -6.47 30.79 -34.64
C GLU A 360 -7.11 31.09 -33.25
N THR A 361 -6.47 31.55 -32.17
CA THR A 361 -5.23 32.34 -31.96
C THR A 361 -4.94 32.45 -30.44
N VAL A 362 -3.69 32.86 -30.12
CA VAL A 362 -3.22 33.65 -28.94
C VAL A 362 -2.92 32.93 -27.60
N ALA A 363 -1.71 33.24 -27.14
CA ALA A 363 -0.99 32.82 -25.95
C ALA A 363 -1.52 33.43 -24.63
N GLY A 364 -1.12 32.83 -23.50
CA GLY A 364 -1.16 33.49 -22.20
C GLY A 364 -1.17 32.52 -21.02
N SER A 365 0.00 32.06 -20.60
CA SER A 365 0.20 31.34 -19.35
C SER A 365 0.21 32.34 -18.19
N ASP A 366 -0.92 32.48 -17.48
CA ASP A 366 -0.97 33.25 -16.24
C ASP A 366 -1.67 32.43 -15.12
N PRO A 367 -0.93 31.91 -14.12
CA PRO A 367 -1.48 31.13 -13.01
C PRO A 367 -2.27 31.97 -11.99
N VAL A 368 -2.36 33.30 -12.15
CA VAL A 368 -3.10 34.17 -11.23
C VAL A 368 -4.62 34.21 -11.54
N ALA A 369 -5.02 33.93 -12.78
CA ALA A 369 -6.42 34.03 -13.19
C ALA A 369 -7.35 32.91 -12.66
N THR A 370 -6.79 31.74 -12.31
CA THR A 370 -7.60 30.60 -11.82
C THR A 370 -7.96 30.71 -10.33
N ALA A 371 -7.19 31.46 -9.54
CA ALA A 371 -7.47 31.66 -8.11
C ALA A 371 -8.63 32.65 -7.84
N ALA A 372 -8.94 33.54 -8.78
CA ALA A 372 -9.94 34.60 -8.61
C ALA A 372 -11.39 34.15 -8.86
N ARG A 373 -11.64 32.96 -9.43
CA ARG A 373 -13.00 32.45 -9.70
C ARG A 373 -13.60 31.58 -8.59
N ALA A 374 -12.84 31.24 -7.55
CA ALA A 374 -13.29 30.33 -6.50
C ALA A 374 -13.86 31.03 -5.24
N PHE A 375 -13.65 32.34 -5.05
CA PHE A 375 -14.11 33.07 -3.87
C PHE A 375 -14.53 34.51 -4.21
N PRO A 376 -15.84 34.81 -4.34
CA PRO A 376 -16.29 36.15 -4.71
C PRO A 376 -16.61 37.06 -3.51
N VAL A 377 -15.96 36.89 -2.34
CA VAL A 377 -16.12 37.85 -1.23
C VAL A 377 -14.82 38.01 -0.43
N SER A 378 -14.36 39.25 -0.30
CA SER A 378 -13.26 39.67 0.58
C SER A 378 -13.70 39.54 2.05
N THR A 379 -12.85 38.96 2.89
CA THR A 379 -13.04 38.83 4.35
C THR A 379 -13.25 40.19 5.06
N ARG A 380 -12.96 41.30 4.36
CA ARG A 380 -13.18 42.66 4.86
C ARG A 380 -14.65 43.09 4.82
N ASP A 381 -15.49 42.49 3.96
CA ASP A 381 -16.90 42.86 3.81
C ASP A 381 -17.84 42.02 4.69
N ALA A 382 -17.41 40.83 5.14
CA ALA A 382 -18.19 39.98 6.04
C ALA A 382 -18.30 40.54 7.47
N VAL A 383 -17.38 41.42 7.88
CA VAL A 383 -17.38 42.05 9.21
C VAL A 383 -18.27 43.30 9.26
N ALA A 384 -18.66 43.86 8.10
CA ALA A 384 -19.52 45.04 8.03
C ALA A 384 -21.04 44.71 8.00
N ALA A 385 -21.42 43.44 7.87
CA ALA A 385 -22.82 43.00 7.70
C ALA A 385 -23.42 42.29 8.93
N ALA A 386 -22.91 42.54 10.14
CA ALA A 386 -23.54 42.06 11.37
C ALA A 386 -24.69 43.02 11.77
N PRO A 387 -25.94 42.57 11.91
CA PRO A 387 -27.02 43.43 12.36
C PRO A 387 -26.83 43.80 13.84
N GLN A 388 -26.86 45.10 14.14
CA GLN A 388 -26.98 45.61 15.50
C GLN A 388 -28.33 45.18 16.07
N ILE A 389 -28.32 44.32 17.09
CA ILE A 389 -29.50 44.02 17.89
C ILE A 389 -29.71 45.21 18.82
N SER A 390 -30.67 46.05 18.45
CA SER A 390 -31.12 47.20 19.21
C SER A 390 -31.74 46.76 20.53
N SER A 391 -31.28 47.41 21.58
CA SER A 391 -31.97 47.59 22.85
C SER A 391 -33.30 48.28 22.61
N ASP A 392 -34.41 47.54 22.57
CA ASP A 392 -35.74 48.03 22.97
C ASP A 392 -36.73 46.86 22.95
N VAL A 393 -37.19 46.41 24.12
CA VAL A 393 -38.59 46.01 24.41
C VAL A 393 -38.68 45.88 25.92
N ALA A 394 -39.01 47.00 26.57
CA ALA A 394 -39.75 46.98 27.81
C ALA A 394 -41.20 46.58 27.50
N GLY A 395 -41.75 45.66 28.30
CA GLY A 395 -43.20 45.49 28.44
C GLY A 395 -43.84 44.38 27.59
N ARG A 396 -43.92 43.17 28.16
CA ARG A 396 -45.19 42.42 28.26
C ARG A 396 -45.05 41.18 29.14
N VAL A 397 -45.73 41.25 30.27
CA VAL A 397 -46.13 40.09 31.09
C VAL A 397 -47.20 39.30 30.34
N PRO A 398 -47.18 37.97 30.41
CA PRO A 398 -48.42 37.24 30.59
C PRO A 398 -48.36 36.40 31.87
N ALA A 399 -49.43 36.54 32.65
CA ALA A 399 -49.77 35.69 33.77
C ALA A 399 -49.97 34.25 33.30
N ALA A 400 -49.40 33.30 34.03
CA ALA A 400 -49.80 31.91 33.99
C ALA A 400 -49.63 31.28 35.39
N THR A 401 -50.78 31.16 36.04
CA THR A 401 -51.27 30.00 36.77
C THR A 401 -50.40 29.42 37.91
N ALA A 402 -50.84 29.75 39.12
CA ALA A 402 -50.57 28.98 40.33
C ALA A 402 -51.03 27.52 40.14
N VAL A 403 -50.12 26.58 40.37
CA VAL A 403 -50.44 25.19 40.66
C VAL A 403 -49.98 24.94 42.09
N GLU A 404 -50.95 24.92 43.00
CA GLU A 404 -50.80 24.34 44.33
C GLU A 404 -50.46 22.85 44.16
N VAL A 405 -49.34 22.42 44.73
CA VAL A 405 -49.11 21.00 45.04
C VAL A 405 -48.93 20.91 46.54
N GLY A 406 -49.89 20.21 47.14
CA GLY A 406 -50.02 20.02 48.58
C GLY A 406 -48.81 19.34 49.21
N LEU A 407 -48.47 19.86 50.38
CA LEU A 407 -47.75 19.15 51.43
C LEU A 407 -48.60 17.96 51.86
N ASP A 408 -48.08 16.75 51.67
CA ASP A 408 -48.52 15.60 52.45
C ASP A 408 -47.38 15.17 53.37
N SER A 409 -47.66 15.30 54.65
CA SER A 409 -46.83 14.94 55.79
C SER A 409 -47.00 13.45 56.06
N SER A 410 -45.90 12.70 56.13
CA SER A 410 -45.89 11.42 56.84
C SER A 410 -44.52 11.09 57.42
N GLY A 411 -44.46 11.09 58.76
CA GLY A 411 -43.68 10.27 59.71
C GLY A 411 -42.20 9.97 59.44
N ARG A 412 -41.30 9.98 60.43
CA ARG A 412 -41.42 9.72 61.88
C ARG A 412 -40.24 10.36 62.59
#